data_AF-A0A1V4QYR6-F1
#
_entry.id   AF-A0A1V4QYR6-F1
#
_cell.length_a   1.000
_cell.length_b   1.000
_cell.length_c   1.000
_cell.angle_alpha   90.00
_cell.angle_beta   90.00
_cell.angle_gamma   90.00
#
_symmetry.space_group_name_H-M   'P 1'
#
loop_
_entity.id
_entity.type
_entity.pdbx_description
1 polymer ?
#
loop_
_entity_poly.entity_id
_entity_poly.type
_entity_poly.pdbx_seq_one_letter_code
_entity_poly.pdbx_strand_id
1 'polypeptide(L)'
;MTIKKHKSQWTALALFVGLAILLFFASRDFLAMRKDPPIYPGPGVTRVVKLSTYYPTIAGTDDDSEVYFLEGDERGGTALLVGGTHPDESAGTLAAVIVIENAVVKRGRVIVIPRADHSAFTHTQPLEAYPQTYSIKTPRGERVFRCGSRHANPVDQWPDPLVYVNPFGQTLAGEEARNLNRCYPGRKNGYLTERLAYAIVNLIKKEKDLKKIVKGIKEFSQKYKLRILGGDTSKSSVL
;
A
#
# COMPACT_ATOMS: atom_id res chain seq x y z
N MET A 1 -49.28 -18.34 -38.64
CA MET A 1 -48.46 -18.83 -37.51
C MET A 1 -47.83 -17.61 -36.82
N THR A 2 -48.51 -17.07 -35.80
CA THR A 2 -48.13 -15.79 -35.17
C THR A 2 -47.31 -16.09 -33.93
N ILE A 3 -45.98 -15.96 -34.02
CA ILE A 3 -45.10 -16.10 -32.85
C ILE A 3 -45.41 -14.93 -31.90
N LYS A 4 -46.08 -15.21 -30.77
CA LYS A 4 -46.37 -14.21 -29.72
C LYS A 4 -45.05 -13.66 -29.16
N LYS A 5 -44.63 -12.47 -29.63
CA LYS A 5 -43.43 -11.72 -29.19
C LYS A 5 -43.48 -11.18 -27.75
N HIS A 6 -44.63 -11.27 -27.06
CA HIS A 6 -44.83 -10.62 -25.75
C HIS A 6 -44.15 -11.28 -24.54
N LYS A 7 -43.68 -12.54 -24.64
CA LYS A 7 -42.96 -13.19 -23.51
C LYS A 7 -41.49 -12.73 -23.39
N SER A 8 -40.92 -12.14 -24.44
CA SER A 8 -39.50 -11.75 -24.48
C SER A 8 -39.19 -10.49 -23.68
N GLN A 9 -40.11 -9.51 -23.63
CA GLN A 9 -39.87 -8.24 -22.94
C GLN A 9 -39.87 -8.39 -21.41
N TRP A 10 -40.77 -9.20 -20.85
CA TRP A 10 -40.82 -9.47 -19.42
C TRP A 10 -39.62 -10.29 -18.94
N THR A 11 -39.16 -11.26 -19.74
CA THR A 11 -37.91 -11.99 -19.45
C THR A 11 -36.71 -11.07 -19.52
N ALA A 12 -36.60 -10.21 -20.55
CA ALA A 12 -35.53 -9.23 -20.66
C ALA A 12 -35.54 -8.24 -19.48
N LEU A 13 -36.72 -7.75 -19.09
CA LEU A 13 -36.86 -6.88 -17.92
C LEU A 13 -36.45 -7.59 -16.63
N ALA A 14 -36.88 -8.85 -16.43
CA ALA A 14 -36.49 -9.63 -15.26
C ALA A 14 -34.97 -9.86 -15.19
N LEU A 15 -34.32 -10.19 -16.32
CA LEU A 15 -32.87 -10.33 -16.39
C LEU A 15 -32.15 -9.00 -16.15
N PHE A 16 -32.66 -7.90 -16.69
CA PHE A 16 -32.11 -6.57 -16.48
C PHE A 16 -32.20 -6.14 -15.01
N VAL A 17 -33.36 -6.33 -14.39
CA VAL A 17 -33.56 -6.04 -12.95
C VAL A 17 -32.68 -6.95 -12.10
N GLY A 18 -32.61 -8.24 -12.42
CA GLY A 18 -31.72 -9.19 -11.74
C GLY A 18 -30.26 -8.77 -11.82
N LEU A 19 -29.78 -8.39 -13.01
CA LEU A 19 -28.41 -7.88 -13.20
C LEU A 19 -28.19 -6.58 -12.44
N ALA A 20 -29.14 -5.64 -12.47
CA ALA A 20 -29.03 -4.38 -11.73
C ALA A 20 -28.92 -4.60 -10.22
N ILE A 21 -29.69 -5.55 -9.67
CA ILE A 21 -29.60 -5.93 -8.25
C ILE A 21 -28.22 -6.53 -7.94
N LEU A 22 -27.71 -7.44 -8.77
CA LEU A 22 -26.39 -8.03 -8.59
C LEU A 22 -25.28 -6.97 -8.64
N LEU A 23 -25.34 -6.07 -9.62
CA LEU A 23 -24.39 -4.96 -9.76
C LEU A 23 -24.46 -4.00 -8.57
N PHE A 24 -25.66 -3.73 -8.04
CA PHE A 24 -25.83 -2.88 -6.86
C PHE A 24 -25.10 -3.45 -5.64
N PHE A 25 -25.32 -4.74 -5.33
CA PHE A 25 -24.65 -5.37 -4.19
C PHE A 25 -23.14 -5.50 -4.40
N ALA A 26 -22.70 -5.91 -5.59
CA ALA A 26 -21.27 -5.98 -5.92
C ALA A 26 -20.59 -4.61 -5.81
N SER A 27 -21.22 -3.55 -6.31
CA SER A 27 -20.69 -2.18 -6.24
C SER A 27 -20.65 -1.67 -4.81
N ARG A 28 -21.69 -1.94 -4.01
CA ARG A 28 -21.73 -1.57 -2.59
C ARG A 28 -20.57 -2.22 -1.83
N ASP A 29 -20.36 -3.51 -2.02
CA ASP A 29 -19.32 -4.25 -1.31
C ASP A 29 -17.92 -3.87 -1.80
N PHE A 30 -17.75 -3.56 -3.09
CA PHE A 30 -16.50 -2.98 -3.63
C PHE A 30 -16.22 -1.60 -3.03
N LEU A 31 -17.20 -0.70 -2.99
CA LEU A 31 -17.04 0.64 -2.42
C LEU A 31 -16.83 0.61 -0.89
N ALA A 32 -17.39 -0.39 -0.20
CA ALA A 32 -17.13 -0.59 1.23
C ALA A 32 -15.65 -0.84 1.53
N MET A 33 -14.88 -1.38 0.56
CA MET A 33 -13.43 -1.52 0.70
C MET A 33 -12.68 -0.19 0.71
N ARG A 34 -13.28 0.94 0.31
CA ARG A 34 -12.61 2.25 0.47
C ARG A 34 -12.60 2.75 1.90
N LYS A 35 -13.41 2.14 2.78
CA LYS A 35 -13.40 2.45 4.21
C LYS A 35 -12.43 1.53 4.93
N ASP A 36 -11.42 2.14 5.52
CA ASP A 36 -10.42 1.44 6.30
C ASP A 36 -10.99 0.90 7.63
N PRO A 37 -10.58 -0.31 8.05
CA PRO A 37 -10.70 -0.73 9.43
C PRO A 37 -9.91 0.23 10.35
N PRO A 38 -10.37 0.47 11.59
CA PRO A 38 -9.65 1.36 12.49
C PRO A 38 -8.30 0.76 12.93
N ILE A 39 -7.30 1.62 13.09
CA ILE A 39 -6.08 1.37 13.85
C ILE A 39 -6.19 2.25 15.11
N TYR A 40 -5.93 1.69 16.29
CA TYR A 40 -6.08 2.39 17.56
C TYR A 40 -4.71 2.79 18.11
N PRO A 41 -4.25 4.05 17.95
CA PRO A 41 -2.93 4.46 18.40
C PRO A 41 -2.72 4.15 19.88
N GLY A 42 -1.67 3.39 20.17
CA GLY A 42 -1.29 3.03 21.54
C GLY A 42 -0.62 4.20 22.28
N PRO A 43 -0.31 4.03 23.58
CA PRO A 43 0.30 5.07 24.40
C PRO A 43 1.71 5.47 23.95
N GLY A 44 2.39 4.64 23.14
CA GLY A 44 3.70 4.96 22.59
C GLY A 44 3.68 5.82 21.32
N VAL A 45 2.50 6.09 20.73
CA VAL A 45 2.38 6.93 19.53
C VAL A 45 2.47 8.41 19.94
N THR A 46 3.50 9.10 19.45
CA THR A 46 3.75 10.52 19.73
C THR A 46 3.15 11.44 18.68
N ARG A 47 3.10 11.01 17.42
CA ARG A 47 2.41 11.73 16.34
C ARG A 47 2.01 10.82 15.19
N VAL A 48 1.02 11.30 14.43
CA VAL A 48 0.58 10.71 13.16
C VAL A 48 0.58 11.80 12.10
N VAL A 49 1.11 11.50 10.93
CA VAL A 49 1.08 12.39 9.76
C VAL A 49 0.69 11.62 8.51
N LYS A 50 0.27 12.33 7.46
CA LYS A 50 0.08 11.76 6.13
C LYS A 50 1.41 11.61 5.39
N LEU A 51 1.54 10.57 4.57
CA LEU A 51 2.73 10.33 3.76
C LEU A 51 2.99 11.47 2.77
N SER A 52 1.93 12.15 2.32
CA SER A 52 2.00 13.37 1.52
C SER A 52 2.79 14.52 2.16
N THR A 53 3.01 14.51 3.48
CA THR A 53 3.97 15.41 4.16
C THR A 53 5.37 15.29 3.56
N TYR A 54 5.75 14.09 3.13
CA TYR A 54 7.05 13.81 2.53
C TYR A 54 7.06 14.03 1.02
N TYR A 55 5.91 13.90 0.36
CA TYR A 55 5.73 14.20 -1.06
C TYR A 55 4.30 14.69 -1.38
N PRO A 56 4.06 16.01 -1.47
CA PRO A 56 2.70 16.56 -1.57
C PRO A 56 1.87 16.09 -2.77
N THR A 57 2.50 15.60 -3.84
CA THR A 57 1.81 15.17 -5.06
C THR A 57 0.91 13.94 -4.88
N ILE A 58 1.08 13.16 -3.81
CA ILE A 58 0.15 12.06 -3.48
C ILE A 58 -1.01 12.50 -2.59
N ALA A 59 -1.05 13.76 -2.14
CA ALA A 59 -2.15 14.25 -1.29
C ALA A 59 -3.51 14.10 -1.99
N GLY A 60 -4.49 13.58 -1.24
CA GLY A 60 -5.84 13.36 -1.75
C GLY A 60 -5.99 12.17 -2.70
N THR A 61 -4.92 11.41 -2.96
CA THR A 61 -4.99 10.12 -3.64
C THR A 61 -5.24 9.00 -2.65
N ASP A 62 -5.70 7.85 -3.14
CA ASP A 62 -5.86 6.64 -2.33
C ASP A 62 -4.51 6.02 -1.91
N ASP A 63 -3.36 6.62 -2.25
CA ASP A 63 -2.04 6.21 -1.75
C ASP A 63 -1.50 7.10 -0.62
N ASP A 64 -2.28 8.10 -0.17
CA ASP A 64 -1.89 8.97 0.96
C ASP A 64 -2.17 8.32 2.32
N SER A 65 -1.34 7.34 2.67
CA SER A 65 -1.45 6.59 3.92
C SER A 65 -1.00 7.41 5.15
N GLU A 66 -1.40 6.95 6.33
CA GLU A 66 -0.88 7.45 7.59
C GLU A 66 0.53 6.90 7.89
N VAL A 67 1.32 7.71 8.58
CA VAL A 67 2.64 7.38 9.11
C VAL A 67 2.65 7.68 10.60
N TYR A 68 2.93 6.66 11.41
CA TYR A 68 2.93 6.72 12.86
C TYR A 68 4.36 6.84 13.38
N PHE A 69 4.54 7.68 14.38
CA PHE A 69 5.82 7.87 15.05
C PHE A 69 5.66 7.46 16.51
N LEU A 70 6.56 6.57 16.94
CA LEU A 70 6.70 6.16 18.33
C LEU A 70 8.11 6.55 18.77
N GLU A 71 8.21 7.46 19.73
CA GLU A 71 9.48 8.06 20.15
C GLU A 71 9.66 7.86 21.65
N GLY A 72 10.85 7.42 22.04
CA GLY A 72 11.23 7.30 23.45
C GLY A 72 11.98 8.53 23.95
N ASP A 73 12.00 8.70 25.26
CA ASP A 73 12.64 9.85 25.91
C ASP A 73 14.18 9.81 25.79
N GLU A 74 14.75 8.61 25.65
CA GLU A 74 16.20 8.44 25.51
C GLU A 74 16.66 8.47 24.04
N ARG A 75 17.84 9.05 23.81
CA ARG A 75 18.44 9.06 22.47
C ARG A 75 18.86 7.65 22.04
N GLY A 76 18.41 7.23 20.85
CA GLY A 76 18.67 5.90 20.29
C GLY A 76 18.61 5.83 18.77
N GLY A 77 18.58 4.60 18.25
CA GLY A 77 18.45 4.34 16.82
C GLY A 77 17.04 4.60 16.29
N THR A 78 16.89 4.51 14.97
CA THR A 78 15.58 4.58 14.30
C THR A 78 15.32 3.31 13.52
N ALA A 79 14.15 2.73 13.70
CA ALA A 79 13.63 1.67 12.84
C ALA A 79 12.48 2.21 11.98
N LEU A 80 12.41 1.76 10.72
CA LEU A 80 11.26 1.97 9.85
C LEU A 80 10.58 0.61 9.62
N LEU A 81 9.30 0.53 9.94
CA LEU A 81 8.46 -0.64 9.70
C LEU A 81 7.43 -0.30 8.62
N VAL A 82 7.48 -1.02 7.51
CA VAL A 82 6.57 -0.83 6.37
C VAL A 82 5.71 -2.08 6.22
N GLY A 83 4.45 -1.98 6.60
CA GLY A 83 3.41 -2.98 6.38
C GLY A 83 2.56 -2.64 5.16
N GLY A 84 1.87 -3.64 4.61
CA GLY A 84 0.93 -3.42 3.51
C GLY A 84 1.58 -2.99 2.20
N THR A 85 2.79 -3.49 1.88
CA THR A 85 3.33 -3.36 0.52
C THR A 85 2.51 -4.18 -0.47
N HIS A 86 2.10 -5.37 -0.07
CA HIS A 86 1.04 -6.14 -0.73
C HIS A 86 -0.03 -6.48 0.33
N PRO A 87 -1.20 -5.83 0.27
CA PRO A 87 -2.30 -6.06 1.21
C PRO A 87 -2.90 -7.48 1.26
N ASP A 88 -2.60 -8.34 0.29
CA ASP A 88 -2.91 -9.79 0.33
C ASP A 88 -1.92 -10.58 1.22
N GLU A 89 -0.77 -9.99 1.57
CA GLU A 89 0.24 -10.54 2.49
C GLU A 89 0.02 -10.03 3.94
N SER A 90 -1.07 -10.48 4.56
CA SER A 90 -1.63 -9.96 5.84
C SER A 90 -0.65 -9.80 7.03
N ALA A 91 0.39 -10.64 7.12
CA ALA A 91 1.30 -10.65 8.27
C ALA A 91 2.05 -9.33 8.47
N GLY A 92 2.50 -8.69 7.39
CA GLY A 92 3.26 -7.43 7.47
C GLY A 92 2.41 -6.27 7.99
N THR A 93 1.17 -6.16 7.48
CA THR A 93 0.18 -5.17 7.95
C THR A 93 -0.17 -5.42 9.41
N LEU A 94 -0.42 -6.68 9.80
CA LEU A 94 -0.77 -7.01 11.18
C LEU A 94 0.36 -6.71 12.16
N ALA A 95 1.62 -7.00 11.80
CA ALA A 95 2.77 -6.65 12.61
C ALA A 95 2.89 -5.13 12.81
N ALA A 96 2.67 -4.35 11.76
CA ALA A 96 2.65 -2.89 11.85
C ALA A 96 1.53 -2.39 12.79
N VAL A 97 0.33 -2.94 12.69
CA VAL A 97 -0.78 -2.60 13.60
C VAL A 97 -0.42 -2.97 15.04
N ILE A 98 0.08 -4.18 15.31
CA ILE A 98 0.46 -4.61 16.67
C ILE A 98 1.47 -3.63 17.29
N VAL A 99 2.47 -3.19 16.52
CA VAL A 99 3.46 -2.20 16.97
C VAL A 99 2.79 -0.87 17.28
N ILE A 100 1.94 -0.35 16.38
CA ILE A 100 1.25 0.94 16.58
C ILE A 100 0.37 0.92 17.84
N GLU A 101 -0.34 -0.17 18.09
CA GLU A 101 -1.34 -0.22 19.17
C GLU A 101 -0.73 -0.56 20.54
N ASN A 102 0.46 -1.17 20.59
CA ASN A 102 0.99 -1.73 21.85
C ASN A 102 2.42 -1.32 22.19
N ALA A 103 3.25 -0.94 21.23
CA ALA A 103 4.66 -0.67 21.52
C ALA A 103 4.81 0.65 22.29
N VAL A 104 5.72 0.64 23.27
CA VAL A 104 6.20 1.84 23.97
C VAL A 104 7.72 1.87 23.83
N VAL A 105 8.22 2.86 23.08
CA VAL A 105 9.65 2.99 22.81
C VAL A 105 10.29 3.71 24.00
N LYS A 106 11.31 3.11 24.62
CA LYS A 106 12.09 3.78 25.69
C LYS A 106 13.25 4.60 25.14
N ARG A 107 13.93 4.07 24.12
CA ARG A 107 15.15 4.64 23.55
C ARG A 107 15.11 4.63 22.03
N GLY A 108 15.29 5.79 21.42
CA GLY A 108 15.23 5.98 19.98
C GLY A 108 13.80 6.14 19.48
N ARG A 109 13.53 5.66 18.26
CA ARG A 109 12.21 5.80 17.64
C ARG A 109 11.89 4.70 16.64
N VAL A 110 10.60 4.42 16.48
CA VAL A 110 10.04 3.54 15.46
C VAL A 110 9.07 4.34 14.61
N ILE A 111 9.28 4.34 13.31
CA ILE A 111 8.40 4.96 12.31
C ILE A 111 7.65 3.82 11.63
N VAL A 112 6.32 3.88 11.58
CA VAL A 112 5.48 2.80 11.06
C VAL A 112 4.56 3.32 9.96
N ILE A 113 4.57 2.63 8.82
CA ILE A 113 3.61 2.81 7.73
C ILE A 113 2.80 1.50 7.64
N PRO A 114 1.57 1.42 8.18
CA PRO A 114 0.84 0.15 8.23
C PRO A 114 0.21 -0.23 6.90
N ARG A 115 -0.08 0.75 6.04
CA ARG A 115 -0.74 0.58 4.74
C ARG A 115 0.07 1.26 3.65
N ALA A 116 1.23 0.70 3.30
CA ALA A 116 2.15 1.36 2.39
C ALA A 116 1.56 1.57 0.99
N ASP A 117 0.99 0.54 0.38
CA ASP A 117 0.19 0.63 -0.84
C ASP A 117 -1.29 0.71 -0.44
N HIS A 118 -1.73 1.90 -0.02
CA HIS A 118 -3.07 2.10 0.50
C HIS A 118 -4.14 1.85 -0.59
N SER A 119 -3.87 2.22 -1.84
CA SER A 119 -4.78 1.95 -2.96
C SER A 119 -5.06 0.45 -3.09
N ALA A 120 -4.06 -0.41 -2.90
CA ALA A 120 -4.23 -1.86 -2.93
C ALA A 120 -5.12 -2.43 -1.81
N PHE A 121 -5.41 -1.69 -0.72
CA PHE A 121 -6.39 -2.10 0.30
C PHE A 121 -7.85 -1.87 -0.12
N THR A 122 -8.08 -1.13 -1.21
CA THR A 122 -9.42 -0.72 -1.67
C THR A 122 -10.07 -1.73 -2.64
N HIS A 123 -9.38 -2.83 -2.96
CA HIS A 123 -9.93 -3.94 -3.72
C HIS A 123 -9.20 -5.26 -3.43
N THR A 124 -9.73 -6.38 -3.92
CA THR A 124 -9.00 -7.66 -4.01
C THR A 124 -8.64 -7.97 -5.46
N GLN A 125 -7.62 -8.80 -5.66
CA GLN A 125 -7.25 -9.28 -7.00
C GLN A 125 -8.42 -10.11 -7.59
N PRO A 126 -8.89 -9.80 -8.80
CA PRO A 126 -9.93 -10.61 -9.46
C PRO A 126 -9.47 -12.06 -9.63
N LEU A 127 -10.42 -13.00 -9.56
CA LEU A 127 -10.23 -14.45 -9.80
C LEU A 127 -9.40 -15.22 -8.76
N GLU A 128 -8.85 -14.56 -7.74
CA GLU A 128 -8.08 -15.23 -6.66
C GLU A 128 -8.96 -15.71 -5.48
N ALA A 129 -10.26 -15.39 -5.50
CA ALA A 129 -11.21 -15.69 -4.42
C ALA A 129 -10.77 -15.18 -3.03
N TYR A 130 -9.98 -14.10 -2.97
CA TYR A 130 -9.60 -13.48 -1.70
C TYR A 130 -10.83 -12.91 -0.98
N PRO A 131 -10.95 -13.15 0.35
CA PRO A 131 -11.97 -12.47 1.13
C PRO A 131 -11.65 -10.96 1.19
N GLN A 132 -12.68 -10.11 1.28
CA GLN A 132 -12.46 -8.68 1.46
C GLN A 132 -11.93 -8.35 2.87
N THR A 133 -12.26 -9.16 3.87
CA THR A 133 -11.83 -8.95 5.25
C THR A 133 -11.59 -10.29 5.93
N TYR A 134 -10.83 -10.27 7.02
CA TYR A 134 -10.68 -11.39 7.92
C TYR A 134 -10.75 -10.90 9.37
N SER A 135 -11.21 -11.76 10.26
CA SER A 135 -11.39 -11.44 11.67
C SER A 135 -10.43 -12.22 12.55
N ILE A 136 -9.94 -11.58 13.61
CA ILE A 136 -9.15 -12.21 14.68
C ILE A 136 -9.90 -12.03 15.99
N LYS A 137 -10.15 -13.13 16.70
CA LYS A 137 -10.73 -13.08 18.05
C LYS A 137 -9.67 -12.58 19.03
N THR A 138 -10.01 -11.56 19.81
CA THR A 138 -9.16 -11.04 20.90
C THR A 138 -9.92 -11.08 22.23
N PRO A 139 -9.23 -10.99 23.39
CA PRO A 139 -9.90 -10.92 24.69
C PRO A 139 -10.88 -9.74 24.84
N ARG A 140 -10.74 -8.69 24.01
CA ARG A 140 -11.61 -7.49 24.02
C ARG A 140 -12.67 -7.51 22.92
N GLY A 141 -12.88 -8.65 22.27
CA GLY A 141 -13.81 -8.80 21.16
C GLY A 141 -13.12 -9.11 19.84
N GLU A 142 -13.92 -9.29 18.80
CA GLU A 142 -13.44 -9.58 17.46
C GLU A 142 -12.86 -8.32 16.79
N ARG A 143 -11.71 -8.47 16.13
CA ARG A 143 -11.03 -7.42 15.37
C ARG A 143 -11.06 -7.77 13.89
N VAL A 144 -11.57 -6.85 13.08
CA VAL A 144 -11.65 -6.99 11.62
C VAL A 144 -10.43 -6.34 10.97
N PHE A 145 -9.83 -7.03 10.02
CA PHE A 145 -8.71 -6.59 9.20
C PHE A 145 -9.04 -6.73 7.71
N ARG A 146 -8.33 -5.97 6.88
CA ARG A 146 -8.51 -5.93 5.44
C ARG A 146 -7.53 -6.89 4.76
N CYS A 147 -8.05 -7.72 3.86
CA CYS A 147 -7.26 -8.41 2.84
C CYS A 147 -7.48 -7.63 1.53
N GLY A 148 -6.40 -7.17 0.91
CA GLY A 148 -6.47 -6.38 -0.31
C GLY A 148 -5.90 -7.13 -1.51
N SER A 149 -5.20 -6.39 -2.36
CA SER A 149 -4.59 -6.87 -3.60
C SER A 149 -3.08 -6.80 -3.53
N ARG A 150 -2.38 -7.50 -4.42
CA ARG A 150 -0.94 -7.31 -4.66
C ARG A 150 -0.60 -5.97 -5.31
N HIS A 151 -1.54 -5.44 -6.09
CA HIS A 151 -1.36 -4.25 -6.92
C HIS A 151 -2.31 -3.15 -6.45
N ALA A 152 -1.87 -1.89 -6.59
CA ALA A 152 -2.74 -0.73 -6.46
C ALA A 152 -4.00 -0.88 -7.33
N ASN A 153 -5.09 -0.24 -6.91
CA ASN A 153 -6.39 -0.34 -7.57
C ASN A 153 -6.30 0.24 -8.99
N PRO A 154 -6.71 -0.52 -10.03
CA PRO A 154 -6.76 0.02 -11.39
C PRO A 154 -7.71 1.21 -11.53
N VAL A 155 -8.65 1.42 -10.60
CA VAL A 155 -9.48 2.64 -10.57
C VAL A 155 -8.65 3.89 -10.23
N ASP A 156 -7.57 3.74 -9.45
CA ASP A 156 -6.73 4.85 -9.01
C ASP A 156 -5.53 5.06 -9.94
N GLN A 157 -5.10 3.99 -10.63
CA GLN A 157 -4.04 4.02 -11.62
C GLN A 157 -4.43 3.22 -12.87
N TRP A 158 -4.81 3.94 -13.93
CA TRP A 158 -5.07 3.40 -15.26
C TRP A 158 -4.68 4.43 -16.33
N PRO A 159 -4.25 4.02 -17.53
CA PRO A 159 -4.01 2.64 -17.98
C PRO A 159 -2.65 2.08 -17.54
N ASP A 160 -2.59 0.76 -17.44
CA ASP A 160 -1.31 0.05 -17.36
C ASP A 160 -0.60 0.11 -18.73
N PRO A 161 0.72 0.33 -18.78
CA PRO A 161 1.48 0.28 -20.04
C PRO A 161 1.48 -1.15 -20.59
N LEU A 162 1.74 -1.34 -21.89
CA LEU A 162 1.91 -2.69 -22.46
C LEU A 162 3.10 -3.42 -21.81
N VAL A 163 4.19 -2.68 -21.59
CA VAL A 163 5.42 -3.15 -20.95
C VAL A 163 5.83 -2.10 -19.94
N TYR A 164 6.05 -2.52 -18.70
CA TYR A 164 6.56 -1.64 -17.67
C TYR A 164 8.08 -1.79 -17.55
N VAL A 165 8.81 -0.67 -17.68
CA VAL A 165 10.23 -0.61 -17.34
C VAL A 165 10.35 0.07 -15.99
N ASN A 166 10.73 -0.71 -14.98
CA ASN A 166 10.80 -0.21 -13.62
C ASN A 166 11.99 0.77 -13.44
N PRO A 167 12.09 1.47 -12.30
CA PRO A 167 13.19 2.42 -12.06
C PRO A 167 14.60 1.81 -12.13
N PHE A 168 14.73 0.49 -11.98
CA PHE A 168 15.99 -0.24 -12.13
C PHE A 168 16.28 -0.72 -13.56
N GLY A 169 15.41 -0.39 -14.52
CA GLY A 169 15.54 -0.81 -15.92
C GLY A 169 15.08 -2.23 -16.21
N GLN A 170 14.46 -2.93 -15.25
CA GLN A 170 13.88 -4.24 -15.48
C GLN A 170 12.61 -4.12 -16.32
N THR A 171 12.50 -4.97 -17.35
CA THR A 171 11.30 -5.08 -18.19
C THR A 171 10.33 -6.07 -17.57
N LEU A 172 9.08 -5.64 -17.36
CA LEU A 172 8.03 -6.36 -16.65
C LEU A 172 6.69 -6.24 -17.40
N ALA A 173 5.71 -7.05 -16.99
CA ALA A 173 4.33 -6.90 -17.43
C ALA A 173 3.75 -5.54 -17.00
N GLY A 174 2.76 -5.05 -17.74
CA GLY A 174 2.20 -3.72 -17.56
C GLY A 174 1.70 -3.41 -16.16
N GLU A 175 0.96 -4.37 -15.60
CA GLU A 175 0.34 -4.30 -14.28
C GLU A 175 1.36 -4.19 -13.13
N GLU A 176 2.63 -4.55 -13.37
CA GLU A 176 3.70 -4.38 -12.39
C GLU A 176 4.02 -2.88 -12.15
N ALA A 177 3.50 -1.96 -12.98
CA ALA A 177 3.51 -0.53 -12.71
C ALA A 177 2.65 -0.15 -11.48
N ARG A 178 1.69 -1.01 -11.10
CA ARG A 178 0.86 -0.89 -9.88
C ARG A 178 1.41 -1.70 -8.70
N ASN A 179 2.56 -2.35 -8.86
CA ASN A 179 3.19 -3.15 -7.81
C ASN A 179 4.23 -2.29 -7.06
N LEU A 180 3.94 -1.89 -5.80
CA LEU A 180 4.85 -1.05 -5.02
C LEU A 180 6.26 -1.64 -4.91
N ASN A 181 6.39 -2.96 -4.78
CA ASN A 181 7.68 -3.66 -4.69
C ASN A 181 8.47 -3.69 -6.01
N ARG A 182 7.89 -3.21 -7.12
CA ARG A 182 8.60 -2.96 -8.39
C ARG A 182 8.88 -1.50 -8.62
N CYS A 183 8.29 -0.62 -7.85
CA CYS A 183 8.30 0.81 -8.12
C CYS A 183 9.41 1.56 -7.37
N TYR A 184 10.16 0.94 -6.46
CA TYR A 184 11.30 1.59 -5.80
C TYR A 184 12.46 1.88 -6.77
N PRO A 185 13.23 2.98 -6.57
CA PRO A 185 13.06 4.03 -5.55
C PRO A 185 11.99 5.08 -5.89
N GLY A 186 11.16 4.83 -6.89
CA GLY A 186 10.10 5.72 -7.34
C GLY A 186 10.55 6.71 -8.41
N ARG A 187 9.57 7.36 -9.03
CA ARG A 187 9.76 8.45 -9.99
C ARG A 187 8.89 9.63 -9.57
N LYS A 188 9.50 10.81 -9.49
CA LYS A 188 8.80 12.06 -9.10
C LYS A 188 7.56 12.29 -9.96
N ASN A 189 7.70 12.15 -11.29
CA ASN A 189 6.61 12.36 -12.25
C ASN A 189 6.19 11.05 -12.93
N GLY A 190 6.21 9.94 -12.18
CA GLY A 190 5.82 8.63 -12.67
C GLY A 190 4.35 8.30 -12.44
N TYR A 191 4.03 7.01 -12.55
CA TYR A 191 2.73 6.46 -12.16
C TYR A 191 2.42 6.74 -10.67
N LEU A 192 1.16 6.57 -10.25
CA LEU A 192 0.76 6.79 -8.85
C LEU A 192 1.61 5.95 -7.89
N THR A 193 1.76 4.65 -8.14
CA THR A 193 2.57 3.74 -7.31
C THR A 193 4.06 4.09 -7.32
N GLU A 194 4.60 4.64 -8.43
CA GLU A 194 5.97 5.17 -8.46
C GLU A 194 6.14 6.45 -7.64
N ARG A 195 5.12 7.32 -7.62
CA ARG A 195 5.09 8.52 -6.78
C ARG A 195 4.96 8.15 -5.31
N LEU A 196 4.20 7.11 -4.98
CA LEU A 196 4.14 6.51 -3.67
C LEU A 196 5.52 6.00 -3.22
N ALA A 197 6.19 5.18 -4.03
CA ALA A 197 7.55 4.70 -3.74
C ALA A 197 8.53 5.86 -3.52
N TYR A 198 8.41 6.91 -4.34
CA TYR A 198 9.21 8.14 -4.21
C TYR A 198 8.91 8.88 -2.89
N ALA A 199 7.65 8.88 -2.42
CA ALA A 199 7.25 9.46 -1.14
C ALA A 199 7.88 8.73 0.05
N ILE A 200 7.87 7.39 0.04
CA ILE A 200 8.51 6.55 1.07
C ILE A 200 10.04 6.79 1.09
N VAL A 201 10.68 6.87 -0.09
CA VAL A 201 12.10 7.21 -0.18
C VAL A 201 12.38 8.62 0.32
N ASN A 202 11.51 9.59 0.08
CA ASN A 202 11.64 10.94 0.63
C ASN A 202 11.51 10.97 2.15
N LEU A 203 10.63 10.15 2.73
CA LEU A 203 10.57 9.95 4.18
C LEU A 203 11.91 9.47 4.70
N ILE A 204 12.47 8.41 4.13
CA ILE A 204 13.78 7.87 4.53
C ILE A 204 14.89 8.94 4.43
N LYS A 205 14.87 9.77 3.38
CA LYS A 205 15.86 10.83 3.15
C LYS A 205 15.71 12.03 4.09
N LYS A 206 14.48 12.41 4.44
CA LYS A 206 14.19 13.56 5.33
C LYS A 206 14.38 13.20 6.80
N GLU A 207 14.16 11.94 7.16
CA GLU A 207 14.36 11.46 8.52
C GLU A 207 15.85 11.22 8.81
N LYS A 208 16.46 12.16 9.57
CA LYS A 208 17.91 12.27 9.77
C LYS A 208 18.60 10.96 10.14
N ASP A 209 18.01 10.16 11.01
CA ASP A 209 18.63 8.92 11.47
C ASP A 209 18.48 7.77 10.47
N LEU A 210 17.39 7.70 9.72
CA LEU A 210 17.26 6.76 8.59
C LEU A 210 18.25 7.10 7.48
N LYS A 211 18.42 8.39 7.17
CA LYS A 211 19.43 8.85 6.21
C LYS A 211 20.84 8.39 6.57
N LYS A 212 21.20 8.40 7.87
CA LYS A 212 22.51 7.91 8.32
C LYS A 212 22.67 6.40 8.11
N ILE A 213 21.62 5.62 8.37
CA ILE A 213 21.63 4.16 8.13
C ILE A 213 21.87 3.88 6.65
N VAL A 214 21.13 4.55 5.75
CA VAL A 214 21.33 4.40 4.30
C VAL A 214 22.75 4.77 3.87
N LYS A 215 23.29 5.88 4.40
CA LYS A 215 24.69 6.27 4.14
C LYS A 215 25.67 5.18 4.58
N GLY A 216 25.49 4.64 5.79
CA GLY A 216 26.34 3.58 6.33
C GLY A 216 26.28 2.29 5.50
N ILE A 217 25.08 1.88 5.06
CA ILE A 217 24.89 0.73 4.16
C ILE A 217 25.63 0.96 2.83
N LYS A 218 25.55 2.17 2.27
CA LYS A 218 26.25 2.53 1.02
C LYS A 218 27.76 2.48 1.18
N GLU A 219 28.29 3.06 2.25
CA GLU A 219 29.73 3.04 2.58
C GLU A 219 30.22 1.59 2.78
N PHE A 220 29.45 0.76 3.49
CA PHE A 220 29.74 -0.66 3.67
C PHE A 220 29.75 -1.42 2.34
N SER A 221 28.72 -1.24 1.52
CA SER A 221 28.63 -1.87 0.20
C SER A 221 29.79 -1.48 -0.71
N GLN A 222 30.17 -0.19 -0.74
CA GLN A 222 31.33 0.29 -1.49
C GLN A 222 32.64 -0.32 -0.98
N LYS A 223 32.84 -0.33 0.35
CA LYS A 223 34.03 -0.90 0.98
C LYS A 223 34.23 -2.37 0.63
N TYR A 224 33.16 -3.15 0.65
CA TYR A 224 33.23 -4.60 0.43
C TYR A 224 32.87 -5.04 -0.99
N LYS A 225 32.68 -4.09 -1.92
CA LYS A 225 32.23 -4.35 -3.30
C LYS A 225 30.96 -5.23 -3.35
N LEU A 226 30.12 -5.13 -2.32
CA LEU A 226 28.88 -5.88 -2.26
C LEU A 226 27.87 -5.22 -3.18
N ARG A 227 27.36 -5.99 -4.14
CA ARG A 227 26.24 -5.56 -4.97
C ARG A 227 24.97 -5.68 -4.14
N ILE A 228 24.49 -4.57 -3.60
CA ILE A 228 23.14 -4.53 -3.03
C ILE A 228 22.18 -4.70 -4.21
N LEU A 229 21.46 -5.82 -4.23
CA LEU A 229 20.37 -6.02 -5.18
C LEU A 229 19.35 -4.90 -4.95
N GLY A 230 19.14 -4.04 -5.97
CA GLY A 230 18.35 -2.80 -5.86
C GLY A 230 19.17 -1.49 -5.84
N GLY A 231 20.46 -1.52 -6.18
CA GLY A 231 21.25 -0.33 -6.51
C GLY A 231 21.42 -0.19 -8.03
N ASP A 232 21.05 0.96 -8.58
CA ASP A 232 21.23 1.30 -10.00
C ASP A 232 22.68 1.07 -10.46
N THR A 233 22.84 0.34 -11.56
CA THR A 233 24.15 0.08 -12.19
C THR A 233 24.50 1.10 -13.27
N SER A 234 23.65 2.08 -13.51
CA SER A 234 23.87 3.14 -14.48
C SER A 234 23.85 4.52 -13.81
N LYS A 235 25.06 4.99 -13.51
CA LYS A 235 25.38 6.36 -13.06
C LYS A 235 25.05 6.68 -11.60
N SER A 236 26.13 7.04 -10.92
CA SER A 236 26.22 7.62 -9.61
C SER A 236 25.42 8.92 -9.45
N SER A 237 24.10 8.90 -9.29
CA SER A 237 23.36 10.09 -8.80
C SER A 237 21.88 9.87 -8.46
N VAL A 238 21.45 8.78 -7.80
CA VAL A 238 20.07 8.75 -7.25
C VAL A 238 19.96 7.99 -5.91
N LEU A 239 20.92 8.15 -4.99
CA LEU A 239 20.72 7.92 -3.54
C LEU A 239 21.71 8.76 -2.73
#